data_AF-A0A2V9UM10-F1
#
_entry.id   AF-A0A2V9UM10-F1
#
_cell.length_a   1.000
_cell.length_b   1.000
_cell.length_c   1.000
_cell.angle_alpha   90.00
_cell.angle_beta   90.00
_cell.angle_gamma   90.00
#
_symmetry.space_group_name_H-M   'P 1'
#
loop_
_entity.id
_entity.type
_entity.pdbx_description
1 polymer ?
#
loop_
_entity_poly.entity_id
_entity_poly.type
_entity_poly.pdbx_seq_one_letter_code
_entity_poly.pdbx_strand_id
1 'polypeptide(L)' 'MATARNRAHKHFQLDAGKIKRAQKLLKAKTETEAIERALDLAIAEHEKNRLAIEATERFVKSRVDIRDVYGTLGE' A
#
# COMPACT_ATOMS: atom_id res chain seq x y z
N MET A 1 10.88 -20.31 -8.33
CA MET A 1 12.08 -19.45 -8.18
C MET A 1 12.45 -18.85 -9.53
N ALA A 2 11.99 -17.64 -9.83
CA ALA A 2 12.26 -16.97 -11.11
C ALA A 2 12.33 -15.43 -11.01
N THR A 3 12.80 -14.87 -9.90
CA THR A 3 12.88 -13.41 -9.68
C THR A 3 14.25 -12.80 -10.00
N ALA A 4 15.23 -13.59 -10.46
CA ALA A 4 16.59 -13.11 -10.67
C ALA A 4 16.78 -12.28 -11.96
N ARG A 5 15.83 -12.31 -12.90
CA ARG A 5 16.05 -11.87 -14.28
C ARG A 5 15.99 -10.35 -14.52
N ASN A 6 15.68 -9.53 -13.49
CA ASN A 6 15.53 -8.08 -13.66
C ASN A 6 16.03 -7.25 -12.46
N ARG A 7 17.11 -7.70 -11.80
CA ARG A 7 17.74 -6.95 -10.70
C ARG A 7 18.80 -6.02 -11.26
N ALA A 8 18.67 -4.72 -10.97
CA ALA A 8 19.69 -3.72 -11.27
C ALA A 8 20.15 -3.06 -9.96
N HIS A 9 21.46 -2.85 -9.83
CA HIS A 9 21.96 -2.04 -8.73
C HIS A 9 21.54 -0.58 -8.94
N LYS A 10 20.92 0.01 -7.92
CA LYS A 10 20.51 1.40 -7.90
C LYS A 10 21.12 2.07 -6.67
N HIS A 11 21.63 3.29 -6.85
CA HIS A 11 22.16 4.10 -5.76
C HIS A 11 21.12 5.16 -5.39
N PHE A 12 20.46 4.96 -4.26
CA PHE A 12 19.47 5.89 -3.71
C PHE A 12 19.91 6.38 -2.34
N GLN A 13 19.58 7.62 -2.01
CA GLN A 13 19.66 8.13 -0.64
C GLN A 13 18.35 7.81 0.05
N LEU A 14 18.38 6.89 1.02
CA LEU A 14 17.21 6.44 1.77
C LEU A 14 17.46 6.63 3.27
N ASP A 15 16.39 6.89 4.00
CA ASP A 15 16.43 6.99 5.46
C ASP A 15 16.70 5.61 6.08
N ALA A 16 17.91 5.45 6.64
CA ALA A 16 18.34 4.22 7.28
C ALA A 16 17.42 3.80 8.44
N GLY A 17 16.87 4.75 9.19
CA GLY A 17 15.93 4.49 10.28
C GLY A 17 14.61 3.90 9.79
N LYS A 18 14.12 4.32 8.61
CA LYS A 18 12.96 3.68 7.96
C LYS A 18 13.28 2.26 7.50
N ILE A 19 14.45 2.04 6.89
CA ILE A 19 14.88 0.71 6.43
C ILE A 19 14.99 -0.26 7.62
N LYS A 20 15.63 0.14 8.72
CA LYS A 20 15.73 -0.72 9.92
C LYS A 20 14.37 -1.06 10.52
N ARG A 21 13.42 -0.12 10.54
CA ARG A 21 12.05 -0.38 10.99
C ARG A 21 11.34 -1.37 10.07
N ALA A 22 11.43 -1.16 8.75
CA ALA A 22 10.87 -2.08 7.78
C ALA A 22 11.46 -3.49 7.92
N GLN A 23 12.78 -3.61 8.12
CA GLN A 23 13.46 -4.89 8.33
C GLN A 23 12.89 -5.66 9.54
N LYS A 24 12.66 -4.97 10.67
CA LYS A 24 12.05 -5.58 11.86
C LYS A 24 10.60 -6.00 11.63
N LEU A 25 9.77 -5.10 11.08
CA LEU A 25 8.35 -5.35 10.84
C LEU A 25 8.12 -6.49 9.85
N LEU A 26 8.91 -6.53 8.78
CA LEU A 26 8.80 -7.51 7.70
C LEU A 26 9.62 -8.79 7.95
N LYS A 27 10.25 -8.90 9.13
CA LYS A 27 11.12 -10.02 9.52
C LYS A 27 12.11 -10.39 8.41
N ALA A 28 12.73 -9.37 7.81
CA ALA A 28 13.67 -9.53 6.72
C ALA A 28 15.10 -9.71 7.26
N LYS A 29 15.87 -10.60 6.63
CA LYS A 29 17.25 -10.87 7.02
C LYS A 29 18.19 -9.75 6.57
N THR A 30 17.90 -9.11 5.44
CA THR A 30 18.73 -8.02 4.89
C THR A 30 17.92 -6.76 4.59
N GLU A 31 18.61 -5.63 4.43
CA GLU A 31 17.99 -4.37 4.03
C GLU A 31 17.38 -4.45 2.62
N THR A 32 18.08 -5.11 1.69
CA THR A 32 17.56 -5.36 0.34
C THR A 32 16.27 -6.19 0.39
N GLU A 33 16.26 -7.27 1.18
CA GLU A 33 15.04 -8.08 1.36
C GLU A 33 13.90 -7.28 1.99
N ALA A 34 14.21 -6.39 2.94
CA ALA A 34 13.21 -5.51 3.54
C ALA A 34 12.61 -4.56 2.50
N ILE A 35 13.44 -3.98 1.62
CA ILE A 35 12.99 -3.08 0.56
C ILE A 35 12.14 -3.84 -0.48
N GLU A 36 12.61 -4.99 -0.97
CA GLU A 36 11.87 -5.79 -1.95
C GLU A 36 10.50 -6.22 -1.39
N ARG A 37 10.45 -6.72 -0.15
CA ARG A 37 9.17 -7.09 0.49
C ARG A 37 8.25 -5.89 0.71
N ALA A 38 8.80 -4.73 1.04
CA ALA A 38 8.01 -3.52 1.20
C ALA A 38 7.37 -3.08 -0.13
N LEU A 39 8.10 -3.21 -1.24
CA LEU A 39 7.58 -2.95 -2.59
C LEU A 39 6.50 -3.95 -2.97
N ASP A 40 6.72 -5.25 -2.76
CA ASP A 40 5.73 -6.30 -3.01
C ASP A 40 4.42 -6.04 -2.23
N LEU A 41 4.54 -5.65 -0.96
CA LEU A 41 3.38 -5.33 -0.12
C LEU A 41 2.64 -4.09 -0.61
N ALA A 42 3.35 -3.03 -1.00
CA ALA A 42 2.72 -1.82 -1.53
C ALA A 42 1.95 -2.10 -2.82
N ILE A 43 2.51 -2.92 -3.72
CA ILE A 43 1.84 -3.34 -4.96
C ILE A 43 0.60 -4.17 -4.65
N ALA A 44 0.75 -5.20 -3.82
CA ALA A 44 -0.36 -6.09 -3.46
C ALA A 44 -1.51 -5.33 -2.75
N GLU A 45 -1.18 -4.38 -1.87
CA GLU A 45 -2.17 -3.57 -1.18
C GLU A 45 -2.92 -2.66 -2.16
N HIS A 46 -2.20 -2.04 -3.11
CA HIS A 46 -2.83 -1.23 -4.13
C HIS A 46 -3.75 -2.06 -5.05
N GLU A 47 -3.31 -3.25 -5.46
CA GLU A 47 -4.11 -4.16 -6.30
C GLU A 47 -5.39 -4.62 -5.58
N LYS A 48 -5.29 -4.99 -4.30
CA LYS A 48 -6.44 -5.37 -3.47
C LYS A 48 -7.44 -4.23 -3.35
N ASN A 49 -6.95 -3.02 -3.11
CA ASN A 49 -7.78 -1.86 -2.87
C ASN A 49 -8.30 -1.21 -4.16
N ARG A 50 -7.81 -1.61 -5.34
CA ARG A 50 -8.20 -1.00 -6.62
C ARG A 50 -9.71 -0.95 -6.83
N LEU A 51 -10.41 -2.06 -6.60
CA LEU A 51 -11.87 -2.14 -6.79
C LEU A 51 -12.63 -1.29 -5.76
N ALA A 52 -12.16 -1.28 -4.50
CA ALA A 52 -12.78 -0.48 -3.45
C ALA A 52 -12.57 1.01 -3.68
N ILE A 53 -11.37 1.42 -4.11
CA ILE A 53 -11.04 2.80 -4.48
C ILE A 53 -11.87 3.22 -5.68
N GLU A 54 -11.94 2.41 -6.73
CA GLU A 54 -12.73 2.71 -7.92
C GLU A 54 -14.24 2.82 -7.60
N ALA A 55 -14.77 1.92 -6.76
CA ALA A 55 -16.14 2.00 -6.29
C ALA A 55 -16.39 3.27 -5.47
N THR A 56 -15.45 3.63 -4.58
CA THR A 56 -15.53 4.86 -3.77
C THR A 56 -15.47 6.10 -4.65
N GLU A 57 -14.59 6.15 -5.64
CA GLU A 57 -14.49 7.26 -6.58
C GLU A 57 -15.76 7.43 -7.41
N ARG A 58 -16.33 6.32 -7.91
CA ARG A 58 -17.61 6.32 -8.62
C ARG A 58 -18.74 6.80 -7.71
N PHE A 59 -18.75 6.35 -6.45
CA PHE A 59 -19.73 6.75 -5.45
C PHE A 59 -19.65 8.25 -5.10
N VAL A 60 -18.45 8.79 -4.91
CA VAL A 60 -18.26 10.24 -4.67
C VAL A 60 -18.68 11.05 -5.90
N LYS A 61 -18.38 10.58 -7.11
CA LYS A 61 -18.76 11.26 -8.36
C LYS A 61 -20.24 11.15 -8.70
N SER A 62 -20.93 10.09 -8.26
CA SER A 62 -22.33 9.85 -8.62
C SER A 62 -23.33 10.79 -7.93
N ARG A 63 -22.86 11.72 -7.07
CA ARG A 63 -23.69 12.71 -6.34
C ARG A 63 -24.88 12.06 -5.63
N VAL A 64 -24.68 10.85 -5.12
CA VAL A 64 -25.72 10.10 -4.41
C VAL A 64 -25.98 10.79 -3.07
N ASP A 65 -27.25 11.09 -2.82
CA ASP A 65 -27.70 11.68 -1.58
C ASP A 65 -27.82 10.60 -0.50
N ILE A 66 -26.89 10.60 0.45
CA ILE A 66 -26.86 9.64 1.56
C ILE A 66 -27.78 10.16 2.65
N ARG A 67 -28.99 9.59 2.72
CA ARG A 67 -29.93 9.88 3.80
C ARG A 67 -29.57 9.06 5.03
N ASP A 68 -29.43 9.72 6.18
CA ASP A 68 -29.31 9.04 7.46
C ASP A 68 -30.67 8.43 7.84
N VAL A 69 -30.81 7.13 7.60
CA VAL A 69 -32.05 6.38 7.88
C VAL A 69 -32.26 6.19 9.38
N TYR A 70 -31.20 6.22 10.19
CA TYR A 70 -31.28 5.97 11.63
C TYR A 70 -31.32 7.25 12.46
N GLY A 71 -31.14 8.42 11.85
CA GLY A 71 -31.18 9.72 12.52
C GLY A 71 -30.13 9.87 13.62
N THR A 72 -29.07 9.07 13.58
CA THR A 72 -27.99 9.04 14.57
C THR A 72 -26.92 10.11 14.33
N LEU A 73 -26.86 10.64 13.12
CA LEU A 73 -26.07 11.80 12.73
C LEU A 73 -27.01 13.02 12.77
N GLY A 74 -27.43 13.42 13.96
CA GLY A 74 -28.31 14.57 14.18
C GLY A 74 -27.63 15.92 13.85
N GLU A 75 -28.48 16.92 13.55
CA GLU A 75 -28.24 18.34 13.20
C GLU A 75 -26.81 18.86 12.96
#